data_AF-A0A917KKU5-F1
#
_entry.id   AF-A0A917KKU5-F1
#
_cell.length_a   1.000
_cell.length_b   1.000
_cell.length_c   1.000
_cell.angle_alpha   90.00
_cell.angle_beta   90.00
_cell.angle_gamma   90.00
#
_symmetry.space_group_name_H-M   'P 1'
#
loop_
_entity.id
_entity.type
_entity.pdbx_description
1 polymer ?
#
loop_
_entity_poly.entity_id
_entity_poly.type
_entity_poly.pdbx_seq_one_letter_code
_entity_poly.pdbx_strand_id
1 'polypeptide(L)'
;MSTLTRVRMAYARIDAVARPEVWIDLRPQAEVETEARAIDERLAAGAPLPLAGKLFAAKGNIDVQGLPTTAGCPAYAYHPEADAPVVARLRHAGALLLGTTNLDQFATGLVGTRSPYGPVRNAHDPTRISGGSSSGSATAVTLGLVDFALGTDTAGSGRVPAAFNGIVGLKPTRGLVPTTGVVPACASLDCVTVFARTLPEAEQALAHMASPPARDLPPLPQRAPGPWRVAVPPLAQLGELDPGWAQAYEATVARLRTAGVLVRTLDLTPFTEAAAMLYQGAFVAERYTAVGAFVDRLLAEGGEAGATLDPTVAGIITRARDIPAHQLYADQERLATLRSSALAELADADALLLPTAPGHPTLAEVAADPLGANARLGRFTNSTNLFDQAAIAVPAGEVDGLPFGVMLIGPAFTDERLAAIARLLQPEARLAVVGAHLAGQPLNPQLLALGARLERTTTTAPVYRLHALPMTPPKPGLVHVGEGETGGAAIEAEVWRLPAEGLGRFLAALPRPMALGRVELADGTHVSGFLCEPAALEGAEDITTYGGWRAYLNDRP
;
A
#
# COMPACT_ATOMS: atom_id res chain seq x y z
N MET A 1 2.85 22.91 -7.59
CA MET A 1 4.17 22.33 -7.91
C MET A 1 4.04 21.62 -9.24
N SER A 2 4.91 21.89 -10.23
CA SER A 2 4.83 21.23 -11.55
C SER A 2 5.34 19.80 -11.49
N THR A 3 5.01 18.98 -12.50
CA THR A 3 5.53 17.61 -12.59
C THR A 3 7.05 17.60 -12.75
N LEU A 4 7.61 18.57 -13.49
CA LEU A 4 9.05 18.76 -13.62
C LEU A 4 9.75 18.96 -12.26
N THR A 5 9.18 19.78 -11.37
CA THR A 5 9.74 19.99 -10.03
C THR A 5 9.76 18.69 -9.23
N ARG A 6 8.70 17.88 -9.31
CA ARG A 6 8.65 16.57 -8.62
C ARG A 6 9.74 15.62 -9.10
N VAL A 7 9.99 15.54 -10.41
CA VAL A 7 11.06 14.71 -10.98
C VAL A 7 12.42 15.13 -10.43
N ARG A 8 12.75 16.43 -10.48
CA ARG A 8 14.03 16.94 -9.96
C ARG A 8 14.23 16.63 -8.49
N MET A 9 13.18 16.80 -7.68
CA MET A 9 13.22 16.45 -6.26
C MET A 9 13.45 14.95 -6.04
N ALA A 10 12.84 14.09 -6.86
CA ALA A 10 13.01 12.65 -6.75
C ALA A 10 14.42 12.18 -7.11
N TYR A 11 15.01 12.67 -8.21
CA TYR A 11 16.40 12.33 -8.57
C TYR A 11 17.40 12.83 -7.52
N ALA A 12 17.24 14.08 -7.04
CA ALA A 12 18.06 14.58 -5.93
C ALA A 12 17.90 13.74 -4.65
N ARG A 13 16.70 13.24 -4.37
CA ARG A 13 16.43 12.33 -3.24
C ARG A 13 17.08 10.97 -3.43
N ILE A 14 17.03 10.40 -4.64
CA ILE A 14 17.69 9.14 -5.00
C ILE A 14 19.20 9.25 -4.73
N ASP A 15 19.82 10.33 -5.20
CA ASP A 15 21.25 10.60 -4.99
C ASP A 15 21.58 10.75 -3.50
N ALA A 16 20.77 11.51 -2.76
CA ALA A 16 20.99 11.78 -1.33
C ALA A 16 20.79 10.54 -0.45
N VAL A 17 19.84 9.67 -0.81
CA VAL A 17 19.54 8.42 -0.08
C VAL A 17 20.63 7.38 -0.32
N ALA A 18 21.27 7.38 -1.51
CA ALA A 18 22.42 6.54 -1.84
C ALA A 18 22.20 5.04 -1.53
N ARG A 19 21.06 4.51 -1.98
CA ARG A 19 20.65 3.10 -1.87
C ARG A 19 20.61 2.44 -3.26
N PRO A 20 21.76 2.28 -3.95
CA PRO A 20 21.79 1.78 -5.33
C PRO A 20 21.18 0.38 -5.46
N GLU A 21 21.22 -0.44 -4.40
CA GLU A 21 20.67 -1.79 -4.42
C GLU A 21 19.14 -1.83 -4.62
N VAL A 22 18.43 -0.70 -4.47
CA VAL A 22 16.99 -0.59 -4.72
C VAL A 22 16.66 -0.69 -6.21
N TRP A 23 17.59 -0.27 -7.07
CA TRP A 23 17.39 -0.14 -8.51
C TRP A 23 18.21 -1.18 -9.27
N ILE A 24 17.66 -1.67 -10.38
CA ILE A 24 18.47 -2.35 -11.41
C ILE A 24 18.88 -1.30 -12.43
N ASP A 25 17.90 -0.56 -12.96
CA ASP A 25 18.14 0.56 -13.86
C ASP A 25 17.32 1.79 -13.46
N LEU A 26 17.90 2.96 -13.67
CA LEU A 26 17.23 4.24 -13.61
C LEU A 26 17.20 4.86 -15.01
N ARG A 27 16.06 5.46 -15.39
CA ARG A 27 16.00 6.27 -16.61
C ARG A 27 16.89 7.50 -16.46
N PRO A 28 17.53 7.98 -17.52
CA PRO A 28 18.27 9.24 -17.46
C PRO A 28 17.35 10.39 -17.03
N GLN A 29 17.76 11.18 -16.04
CA GLN A 29 16.94 12.28 -15.50
C GLN A 29 16.44 13.23 -16.60
N ALA A 30 17.29 13.56 -17.59
CA ALA A 30 16.94 14.46 -18.68
C ALA A 30 15.75 13.96 -19.53
N GLU A 31 15.61 12.65 -19.70
CA GLU A 31 14.49 12.04 -20.43
C GLU A 31 13.20 12.16 -19.63
N VAL A 32 13.26 11.86 -18.32
CA VAL A 32 12.09 11.95 -17.43
C VAL A 32 11.66 13.42 -17.25
N GLU A 33 12.60 14.36 -17.20
CA GLU A 33 12.28 15.80 -17.20
C GLU A 33 11.60 16.26 -18.49
N THR A 34 11.96 15.69 -19.63
CA THR A 34 11.34 15.99 -20.93
C THR A 34 9.91 15.47 -20.97
N GLU A 35 9.67 14.24 -20.51
CA GLU A 35 8.32 13.67 -20.36
C GLU A 35 7.47 14.48 -19.37
N ALA A 36 8.04 14.94 -18.27
CA ALA A 36 7.36 15.78 -17.30
C ALA A 36 6.94 17.14 -17.89
N ARG A 37 7.81 17.81 -18.65
CA ARG A 37 7.46 19.05 -19.35
C ARG A 37 6.27 18.85 -20.31
N ALA A 38 6.28 17.75 -21.08
CA ALA A 38 5.17 17.42 -21.97
C ALA A 38 3.86 17.15 -21.21
N ILE A 39 3.91 16.54 -20.02
CA ILE A 39 2.74 16.35 -19.16
C ILE A 39 2.24 17.70 -18.62
N ASP A 40 3.13 18.59 -18.16
CA ASP A 40 2.78 19.93 -17.69
C ASP A 40 2.07 20.75 -18.80
N GLU A 41 2.56 20.68 -20.05
CA GLU A 41 1.95 21.33 -21.21
C GLU A 41 0.56 20.76 -21.53
N ARG A 42 0.41 19.43 -21.51
CA ARG A 42 -0.89 18.77 -21.72
C ARG A 42 -1.90 19.13 -20.63
N LEU A 43 -1.47 19.21 -19.37
CA LEU A 43 -2.31 19.69 -18.27
C LEU A 43 -2.76 21.12 -18.47
N ALA A 44 -1.85 22.02 -18.88
CA ALA A 44 -2.18 23.41 -19.17
C ALA A 44 -3.19 23.53 -20.33
N ALA A 45 -3.16 22.60 -21.28
CA ALA A 45 -4.14 22.46 -22.36
C ALA A 45 -5.45 21.76 -21.96
N GLY A 46 -5.63 21.38 -20.68
CA GLY A 46 -6.86 20.77 -20.17
C GLY A 46 -6.97 19.25 -20.35
N ALA A 47 -5.88 18.55 -20.63
CA ALA A 47 -5.90 17.08 -20.78
C ALA A 47 -6.22 16.38 -19.45
N PRO A 48 -7.11 15.35 -19.44
CA PRO A 48 -7.46 14.61 -18.24
C PRO A 48 -6.38 13.56 -17.90
N LEU A 49 -5.36 13.99 -17.16
CA LEU A 49 -4.24 13.15 -16.71
C LEU A 49 -4.33 12.89 -15.20
N PRO A 50 -5.12 11.89 -14.75
CA PRO A 50 -5.45 11.70 -13.32
C PRO A 50 -4.25 11.31 -12.45
N LEU A 51 -3.16 10.82 -13.05
CA LEU A 51 -1.91 10.49 -12.37
C LEU A 51 -0.79 11.49 -12.65
N ALA A 52 -1.09 12.65 -13.27
CA ALA A 52 -0.06 13.63 -13.59
C ALA A 52 0.78 14.00 -12.36
N GLY A 53 2.10 13.86 -12.50
CA GLY A 53 3.08 14.17 -11.47
C GLY A 53 3.26 13.09 -10.41
N LYS A 54 2.51 11.99 -10.46
CA LYS A 54 2.81 10.81 -9.64
C LYS A 54 4.03 10.09 -10.21
N LEU A 55 4.99 9.80 -9.34
CA LEU A 55 6.22 9.09 -9.70
C LEU A 55 6.08 7.62 -9.35
N PHE A 56 6.52 6.72 -10.24
CA PHE A 56 6.47 5.29 -9.95
C PHE A 56 7.69 4.53 -10.44
N ALA A 57 7.85 3.31 -9.92
CA ALA A 57 8.83 2.35 -10.36
C ALA A 57 8.16 1.02 -10.73
N ALA A 58 8.78 0.24 -11.62
CA ALA A 58 8.35 -1.10 -11.95
C ALA A 58 9.35 -2.12 -11.41
N LYS A 59 8.90 -3.30 -10.98
CA LYS A 59 9.81 -4.40 -10.62
C LYS A 59 10.58 -4.84 -11.87
N GLY A 60 11.88 -5.16 -11.75
CA GLY A 60 12.75 -5.53 -12.88
C GLY A 60 12.41 -6.84 -13.61
N ASN A 61 11.25 -7.43 -13.33
CA ASN A 61 10.65 -8.51 -14.12
C ASN A 61 9.40 -8.08 -14.90
N ILE A 62 9.12 -6.77 -14.98
CA ILE A 62 8.02 -6.16 -15.73
C ILE A 62 8.64 -5.30 -16.84
N ASP A 63 8.18 -5.52 -18.07
CA ASP A 63 8.69 -4.85 -19.26
C ASP A 63 8.47 -3.35 -19.23
N VAL A 64 9.56 -2.63 -19.49
CA VAL A 64 9.61 -1.18 -19.65
C VAL A 64 10.37 -0.88 -20.94
N GLN A 65 9.71 -0.21 -21.88
CA GLN A 65 10.35 0.21 -23.12
C GLN A 65 11.53 1.15 -22.81
N GLY A 66 12.69 0.81 -23.36
CA GLY A 66 13.94 1.59 -23.19
C GLY A 66 14.82 1.13 -22.02
N LEU A 67 14.37 0.20 -21.16
CA LEU A 67 15.20 -0.42 -20.12
C LEU A 67 15.26 -1.94 -20.33
N PRO A 68 16.34 -2.62 -19.95
CA PRO A 68 16.39 -4.08 -20.01
C PRO A 68 15.50 -4.71 -18.92
N THR A 69 14.86 -5.82 -19.26
CA THR A 69 14.15 -6.68 -18.30
C THR A 69 15.09 -7.82 -17.92
N THR A 70 15.51 -7.89 -16.65
CA THR A 70 16.55 -8.84 -16.20
C THR A 70 16.01 -9.92 -15.27
N ALA A 71 14.85 -9.69 -14.66
CA ALA A 71 14.30 -10.53 -13.59
C ALA A 71 15.31 -10.83 -12.46
N GLY A 72 16.22 -9.89 -12.16
CA GLY A 72 17.27 -10.08 -11.15
C GLY A 72 18.41 -10.99 -11.62
N CYS A 73 18.54 -11.25 -12.92
CA CYS A 73 19.62 -12.02 -13.53
C CYS A 73 20.22 -11.22 -14.70
N PRO A 74 21.43 -10.64 -14.56
CA PRO A 74 22.09 -9.90 -15.65
C PRO A 74 22.20 -10.69 -16.95
N ALA A 75 22.49 -12.00 -16.87
CA ALA A 75 22.61 -12.87 -18.03
C ALA A 75 21.27 -13.18 -18.74
N TYR A 76 20.13 -12.90 -18.09
CA TYR A 76 18.79 -13.07 -18.67
C TYR A 76 18.30 -11.82 -19.43
N ALA A 77 19.03 -10.71 -19.33
CA ALA A 77 18.59 -9.42 -19.82
C ALA A 77 18.15 -9.44 -21.30
N TYR A 78 16.96 -8.88 -21.56
CA TYR A 78 16.49 -8.56 -22.91
C TYR A 78 15.87 -7.16 -22.91
N HIS A 79 15.80 -6.53 -24.08
CA HIS A 79 15.13 -5.24 -24.26
C HIS A 79 13.72 -5.46 -24.84
N PRO A 80 12.65 -5.14 -24.10
CA PRO A 80 11.30 -5.28 -24.61
C PRO A 80 11.00 -4.22 -25.68
N GLU A 81 10.23 -4.60 -26.69
CA GLU A 81 9.83 -3.71 -27.79
C GLU A 81 8.85 -2.61 -27.33
N ALA A 82 8.05 -2.90 -26.30
CA ALA A 82 7.02 -2.02 -25.75
C ALA A 82 6.92 -2.16 -24.23
N ASP A 83 6.33 -1.15 -23.58
CA ASP A 83 5.94 -1.22 -22.17
C ASP A 83 4.95 -2.38 -21.95
N ALA A 84 5.06 -3.07 -20.80
CA ALA A 84 4.00 -3.95 -20.34
C ALA A 84 2.67 -3.16 -20.29
N PRO A 85 1.50 -3.75 -20.61
CA PRO A 85 0.23 -3.02 -20.64
C PRO A 85 -0.08 -2.26 -19.34
N VAL A 86 0.33 -2.80 -18.19
CA VAL A 86 0.17 -2.12 -16.88
C VAL A 86 1.02 -0.84 -16.79
N VAL A 87 2.26 -0.87 -17.29
CA VAL A 87 3.15 0.30 -17.32
C VAL A 87 2.62 1.33 -18.32
N ALA A 88 2.26 0.89 -19.53
CA ALA A 88 1.72 1.76 -20.57
C ALA A 88 0.46 2.52 -20.11
N ARG A 89 -0.46 1.84 -19.41
CA ARG A 89 -1.69 2.46 -18.88
C ARG A 89 -1.41 3.52 -17.82
N LEU A 90 -0.49 3.26 -16.91
CA LEU A 90 -0.10 4.22 -15.88
C LEU A 90 0.56 5.47 -16.49
N ARG A 91 1.46 5.28 -17.46
CA ARG A 91 2.08 6.39 -18.20
C ARG A 91 1.07 7.17 -19.02
N HIS A 92 0.13 6.48 -19.68
CA HIS A 92 -0.96 7.12 -20.40
C HIS A 92 -1.83 8.01 -19.48
N ALA A 93 -2.06 7.58 -18.24
CA ALA A 93 -2.75 8.35 -17.21
C ALA A 93 -1.93 9.52 -16.63
N GLY A 94 -0.67 9.68 -17.04
CA GLY A 94 0.21 10.79 -16.65
C GLY A 94 1.22 10.47 -15.56
N ALA A 95 1.34 9.21 -15.13
CA ALA A 95 2.37 8.82 -14.16
C ALA A 95 3.76 8.78 -14.83
N LEU A 96 4.80 9.18 -14.10
CA LEU A 96 6.18 9.22 -14.59
C LEU A 96 6.97 8.04 -13.99
N LEU A 97 7.42 7.13 -14.87
CA LEU A 97 8.26 6.00 -14.49
C LEU A 97 9.71 6.45 -14.30
N LEU A 98 10.32 6.13 -13.15
CA LEU A 98 11.73 6.45 -12.86
C LEU A 98 12.71 5.35 -13.24
N GLY A 99 12.32 4.07 -13.16
CA GLY A 99 13.23 2.95 -13.40
C GLY A 99 12.67 1.58 -13.03
N THR A 100 13.53 0.57 -13.18
CA THR A 100 13.28 -0.81 -12.78
C THR A 100 13.92 -1.08 -11.41
N THR A 101 13.18 -1.76 -10.54
CA THR A 101 13.59 -2.03 -9.16
C THR A 101 14.09 -3.46 -8.98
N ASN A 102 15.01 -3.61 -8.04
CA ASN A 102 15.63 -4.90 -7.71
C ASN A 102 14.61 -5.88 -7.10
N LEU A 103 14.92 -7.18 -7.21
CA LEU A 103 14.07 -8.29 -6.80
C LEU A 103 14.90 -9.53 -6.45
N ASP A 104 14.33 -10.45 -5.66
CA ASP A 104 14.85 -11.83 -5.64
C ASP A 104 14.77 -12.42 -7.06
N GLN A 105 15.85 -13.05 -7.52
CA GLN A 105 16.04 -13.52 -8.88
C GLN A 105 14.88 -14.44 -9.33
N PHE A 106 14.39 -14.20 -10.55
CA PHE A 106 13.19 -14.80 -11.14
C PHE A 106 11.96 -14.74 -10.23
N ALA A 107 11.86 -13.68 -9.43
CA ALA A 107 10.84 -13.48 -8.41
C ALA A 107 10.71 -14.68 -7.43
N THR A 108 11.83 -15.37 -7.13
CA THR A 108 11.88 -16.57 -6.29
C THR A 108 12.39 -16.29 -4.89
N GLY A 109 11.54 -15.70 -4.05
CA GLY A 109 11.84 -15.47 -2.63
C GLY A 109 10.87 -14.52 -1.97
N LEU A 110 10.92 -14.50 -0.64
CA LEU A 110 10.20 -13.57 0.24
C LEU A 110 11.19 -12.72 1.06
N VAL A 111 12.48 -12.73 0.69
CA VAL A 111 13.56 -12.17 1.52
C VAL A 111 14.17 -10.89 0.93
N GLY A 112 14.28 -10.76 -0.40
CA GLY A 112 14.89 -9.60 -1.05
C GLY A 112 16.42 -9.61 -1.07
N THR A 113 17.04 -10.75 -0.74
CA THR A 113 18.49 -10.94 -0.64
C THR A 113 19.09 -11.78 -1.79
N ARG A 114 18.25 -12.42 -2.61
CA ARG A 114 18.66 -13.38 -3.65
C ARG A 114 18.87 -12.68 -4.99
N SER A 115 19.71 -11.65 -5.01
CA SER A 115 19.97 -10.85 -6.20
C SER A 115 21.45 -10.53 -6.35
N PRO A 116 22.05 -10.75 -7.54
CA PRO A 116 23.42 -10.33 -7.82
C PRO A 116 23.58 -8.80 -7.86
N TYR A 117 22.49 -8.04 -7.94
CA TYR A 117 22.49 -6.57 -7.79
C TYR A 117 22.62 -6.11 -6.32
N GLY A 118 22.72 -7.07 -5.39
CA GLY A 118 22.91 -6.84 -3.96
C GLY A 118 21.63 -7.04 -3.15
N PRO A 119 21.77 -7.39 -1.86
CA PRO A 119 20.63 -7.58 -0.97
C PRO A 119 19.98 -6.24 -0.62
N VAL A 120 18.68 -6.12 -0.84
CA VAL A 120 17.94 -4.89 -0.54
C VAL A 120 17.66 -4.84 0.96
N ARG A 121 18.32 -3.92 1.65
CA ARG A 121 18.15 -3.70 3.10
C ARG A 121 16.83 -3.00 3.39
N ASN A 122 16.23 -3.24 4.55
CA ASN A 122 15.02 -2.54 4.97
C ASN A 122 15.24 -1.01 5.03
N ALA A 123 14.15 -0.24 4.86
CA ALA A 123 14.21 1.21 4.89
C ALA A 123 14.32 1.80 6.32
N HIS A 124 13.76 1.11 7.32
CA HIS A 124 13.74 1.53 8.73
C HIS A 124 14.96 1.01 9.51
N ASP A 125 15.34 -0.27 9.29
CA ASP A 125 16.51 -0.89 9.91
C ASP A 125 17.38 -1.61 8.87
N PRO A 126 18.49 -1.00 8.41
CA PRO A 126 19.35 -1.58 7.38
C PRO A 126 20.02 -2.92 7.74
N THR A 127 19.94 -3.38 9.00
CA THR A 127 20.42 -4.72 9.40
C THR A 127 19.43 -5.83 9.04
N ARG A 128 18.19 -5.46 8.71
CA ARG A 128 17.11 -6.38 8.36
C ARG A 128 16.82 -6.44 6.88
N ILE A 129 16.17 -7.53 6.49
CA ILE A 129 15.72 -7.69 5.11
C ILE A 129 14.60 -6.70 4.78
N SER A 130 14.55 -6.23 3.53
CA SER A 130 13.40 -5.49 3.00
C SER A 130 12.15 -6.35 2.84
N GLY A 131 12.31 -7.68 2.76
CA GLY A 131 11.29 -8.58 2.27
C GLY A 131 11.31 -8.65 0.75
N GLY A 132 10.93 -9.79 0.21
CA GLY A 132 10.95 -10.08 -1.23
C GLY A 132 9.66 -10.69 -1.74
N SER A 133 9.58 -11.03 -3.03
CA SER A 133 10.62 -10.78 -4.03
C SER A 133 10.58 -9.35 -4.58
N SER A 134 9.56 -8.55 -4.29
CA SER A 134 9.45 -7.15 -4.78
C SER A 134 10.18 -6.17 -3.85
N SER A 135 11.45 -6.46 -3.57
CA SER A 135 12.23 -5.80 -2.52
C SER A 135 12.52 -4.33 -2.84
N GLY A 136 13.05 -4.04 -4.03
CA GLY A 136 13.31 -2.68 -4.48
C GLY A 136 12.03 -1.84 -4.56
N SER A 137 10.93 -2.42 -5.07
CA SER A 137 9.64 -1.72 -5.17
C SER A 137 9.15 -1.18 -3.83
N ALA A 138 9.14 -2.03 -2.78
CA ALA A 138 8.66 -1.64 -1.46
C ALA A 138 9.61 -0.62 -0.79
N THR A 139 10.92 -0.84 -0.90
CA THR A 139 11.92 0.07 -0.33
C THR A 139 11.90 1.45 -1.02
N ALA A 140 11.71 1.51 -2.35
CA ALA A 140 11.61 2.77 -3.09
C ALA A 140 10.43 3.65 -2.64
N VAL A 141 9.26 3.05 -2.40
CA VAL A 141 8.08 3.76 -1.88
C VAL A 141 8.33 4.31 -0.48
N THR A 142 8.95 3.49 0.37
CA THR A 142 9.15 3.78 1.79
C THR A 142 10.17 4.88 2.03
N LEU A 143 11.25 4.89 1.23
CA LEU A 143 12.27 5.95 1.27
C LEU A 143 11.79 7.27 0.63
N GLY A 144 10.57 7.28 0.06
CA GLY A 144 9.98 8.43 -0.62
C GLY A 144 10.64 8.73 -1.97
N LEU A 145 11.22 7.73 -2.63
CA LEU A 145 11.83 7.89 -3.96
C LEU A 145 10.76 7.95 -5.05
N VAL A 146 9.65 7.25 -4.83
CA VAL A 146 8.46 7.21 -5.70
C VAL A 146 7.19 7.31 -4.86
N ASP A 147 6.06 7.64 -5.50
CA ASP A 147 4.75 7.67 -4.85
C ASP A 147 4.14 6.28 -4.70
N PHE A 148 4.31 5.44 -5.72
CA PHE A 148 3.90 4.04 -5.71
C PHE A 148 4.88 3.20 -6.56
N ALA A 149 4.85 1.87 -6.41
CA ALA A 149 5.67 0.97 -7.21
C ALA A 149 4.92 -0.31 -7.56
N LEU A 150 5.23 -0.86 -8.73
CA LEU A 150 4.71 -2.15 -9.15
C LEU A 150 5.58 -3.27 -8.58
N GLY A 151 4.91 -4.31 -8.11
CA GLY A 151 5.51 -5.58 -7.73
C GLY A 151 4.87 -6.74 -8.48
N THR A 152 5.27 -7.95 -8.11
CA THR A 152 4.57 -9.17 -8.49
C THR A 152 4.39 -10.04 -7.25
N ASP A 153 3.33 -10.84 -7.21
CA ASP A 153 3.00 -11.72 -6.09
C ASP A 153 2.42 -13.04 -6.59
N THR A 154 3.20 -14.10 -6.35
CA THR A 154 2.77 -15.50 -6.47
C THR A 154 2.37 -16.06 -5.11
N ALA A 155 3.15 -15.71 -4.09
CA ALA A 155 3.21 -16.41 -2.80
C ALA A 155 3.31 -15.46 -1.60
N GLY A 156 3.36 -14.15 -1.80
CA GLY A 156 3.60 -13.17 -0.75
C GLY A 156 4.43 -11.96 -1.18
N SER A 157 4.97 -11.96 -2.40
CA SER A 157 5.94 -10.97 -2.88
C SER A 157 5.41 -9.54 -3.05
N GLY A 158 4.10 -9.33 -2.97
CA GLY A 158 3.42 -8.04 -2.91
C GLY A 158 2.96 -7.65 -1.50
N ARG A 159 3.14 -8.54 -0.51
CA ARG A 159 2.56 -8.46 0.82
C ARG A 159 3.62 -8.44 1.92
N VAL A 160 4.55 -9.39 1.94
CA VAL A 160 5.66 -9.45 2.92
C VAL A 160 6.49 -8.17 2.90
N PRO A 161 6.95 -7.65 1.73
CA PRO A 161 7.69 -6.39 1.71
C PRO A 161 6.86 -5.19 2.20
N ALA A 162 5.54 -5.19 1.98
CA ALA A 162 4.68 -4.10 2.43
C ALA A 162 4.66 -4.02 3.96
N ALA A 163 4.51 -5.17 4.63
CA ALA A 163 4.48 -5.24 6.08
C ALA A 163 5.79 -4.77 6.71
N PHE A 164 6.94 -5.24 6.23
CA PHE A 164 8.25 -4.87 6.79
C PHE A 164 8.63 -3.41 6.56
N ASN A 165 8.04 -2.77 5.55
CA ASN A 165 8.32 -1.38 5.25
C ASN A 165 7.22 -0.42 5.74
N GLY A 166 6.16 -0.92 6.38
CA GLY A 166 5.09 -0.06 6.91
C GLY A 166 4.29 0.65 5.83
N ILE A 167 4.09 0.01 4.69
CA ILE A 167 3.32 0.54 3.56
C ILE A 167 2.18 -0.42 3.17
N VAL A 168 1.32 0.01 2.24
CA VAL A 168 0.24 -0.83 1.71
C VAL A 168 0.75 -1.69 0.57
N GLY A 169 0.32 -2.96 0.54
CA GLY A 169 0.53 -3.89 -0.55
C GLY A 169 -0.81 -4.43 -1.06
N LEU A 170 -1.20 -4.05 -2.28
CA LEU A 170 -2.40 -4.57 -2.94
C LEU A 170 -2.04 -5.73 -3.86
N LYS A 171 -2.52 -6.93 -3.49
CA LYS A 171 -2.48 -8.12 -4.35
C LYS A 171 -3.88 -8.31 -4.95
N PRO A 172 -4.11 -7.89 -6.20
CA PRO A 172 -5.44 -7.92 -6.76
C PRO A 172 -5.90 -9.36 -6.99
N THR A 173 -7.21 -9.52 -7.22
CA THR A 173 -7.75 -10.75 -7.80
C THR A 173 -6.95 -11.20 -9.02
N ARG A 174 -6.62 -12.49 -9.07
CA ARG A 174 -5.86 -13.06 -10.17
C ARG A 174 -6.61 -12.87 -11.49
N GLY A 175 -5.91 -12.36 -12.50
CA GLY A 175 -6.48 -12.06 -13.82
C GLY A 175 -7.20 -10.70 -13.93
N LEU A 176 -7.39 -9.95 -12.84
CA LEU A 176 -7.93 -8.58 -12.91
C LEU A 176 -6.96 -7.62 -13.60
N VAL A 177 -5.67 -7.81 -13.33
CA VAL A 177 -4.56 -7.07 -13.94
C VAL A 177 -3.82 -8.00 -14.90
N PRO A 178 -3.54 -7.59 -16.15
CA PRO A 178 -2.82 -8.44 -17.09
C PRO A 178 -1.36 -8.64 -16.66
N THR A 179 -0.84 -9.83 -16.92
CA THR A 179 0.56 -10.22 -16.71
C THR A 179 1.38 -10.22 -18.02
N THR A 180 0.80 -9.73 -19.12
CA THR A 180 1.53 -9.53 -20.38
C THR A 180 2.74 -8.62 -20.15
N GLY A 181 3.90 -9.01 -20.69
CA GLY A 181 5.15 -8.29 -20.47
C GLY A 181 5.70 -8.45 -19.04
N VAL A 182 5.37 -9.54 -18.35
CA VAL A 182 5.97 -9.91 -17.06
C VAL A 182 6.69 -11.24 -17.24
N VAL A 183 7.97 -11.30 -16.85
CA VAL A 183 8.70 -12.58 -16.79
C VAL A 183 8.06 -13.44 -15.69
N PRO A 184 7.45 -14.59 -16.05
CA PRO A 184 6.64 -15.36 -15.10
C PRO A 184 7.52 -16.05 -14.05
N ALA A 185 6.97 -16.18 -12.85
CA ALA A 185 7.49 -17.08 -11.82
C ALA A 185 6.65 -18.36 -11.78
N CYS A 186 5.35 -18.22 -11.55
CA CYS A 186 4.37 -19.29 -11.71
C CYS A 186 3.19 -18.69 -12.47
N ALA A 187 3.20 -18.80 -13.80
CA ALA A 187 2.30 -18.06 -14.68
C ALA A 187 0.81 -18.24 -14.31
N SER A 188 0.40 -19.43 -13.86
CA SER A 188 -0.99 -19.69 -13.45
C SER A 188 -1.39 -19.02 -12.13
N LEU A 189 -0.43 -18.55 -11.33
CA LEU A 189 -0.62 -17.98 -10.00
C LEU A 189 -0.25 -16.49 -9.91
N ASP A 190 0.51 -15.97 -10.87
CA ASP A 190 1.10 -14.65 -10.77
C ASP A 190 0.08 -13.50 -10.84
N CYS A 191 0.31 -12.49 -9.99
CA CYS A 191 -0.42 -11.22 -10.01
C CYS A 191 0.59 -10.06 -10.04
N VAL A 192 0.35 -9.04 -10.87
CA VAL A 192 1.03 -7.74 -10.69
C VAL A 192 0.39 -7.03 -9.50
N THR A 193 1.21 -6.47 -8.62
CA THR A 193 0.78 -5.83 -7.37
C THR A 193 1.17 -4.36 -7.31
N VAL A 194 0.58 -3.63 -6.37
CA VAL A 194 0.90 -2.22 -6.10
C VAL A 194 1.38 -2.07 -4.67
N PHE A 195 2.49 -1.35 -4.50
CA PHE A 195 2.91 -0.76 -3.24
C PHE A 195 2.65 0.74 -3.25
N ALA A 196 2.06 1.28 -2.18
CA ALA A 196 1.95 2.72 -1.98
C ALA A 196 1.97 3.04 -0.48
N ARG A 197 2.23 4.29 -0.11
CA ARG A 197 2.23 4.70 1.31
C ARG A 197 0.84 4.56 1.93
N THR A 198 -0.21 4.80 1.15
CA THR A 198 -1.59 4.70 1.62
C THR A 198 -2.49 3.92 0.69
N LEU A 199 -3.57 3.39 1.27
CA LEU A 199 -4.53 2.55 0.56
C LEU A 199 -5.19 3.28 -0.62
N PRO A 200 -5.64 4.55 -0.51
CA PRO A 200 -6.18 5.26 -1.66
C PRO A 200 -5.20 5.42 -2.82
N GLU A 201 -3.90 5.64 -2.54
CA GLU A 201 -2.89 5.73 -3.60
C GLU A 201 -2.70 4.39 -4.31
N ALA A 202 -2.71 3.28 -3.55
CA ALA A 202 -2.62 1.95 -4.12
C ALA A 202 -3.85 1.61 -4.97
N GLU A 203 -5.06 1.93 -4.49
CA GLU A 203 -6.31 1.71 -5.22
C GLU A 203 -6.36 2.52 -6.53
N GLN A 204 -5.90 3.77 -6.50
CA GLN A 204 -5.84 4.62 -7.68
C GLN A 204 -4.93 4.03 -8.76
N ALA A 205 -3.74 3.55 -8.40
CA ALA A 205 -2.84 2.90 -9.35
C ALA A 205 -3.44 1.58 -9.88
N LEU A 206 -4.03 0.76 -9.00
CA LEU A 206 -4.66 -0.51 -9.40
C LEU A 206 -5.80 -0.29 -10.41
N ALA A 207 -6.65 0.71 -10.20
CA ALA A 207 -7.76 1.04 -11.10
C ALA A 207 -7.29 1.36 -12.53
N HIS A 208 -6.11 1.95 -12.69
CA HIS A 208 -5.51 2.23 -13.99
C HIS A 208 -4.77 1.02 -14.59
N MET A 209 -4.27 0.11 -13.77
CA MET A 209 -3.61 -1.12 -14.23
C MET A 209 -4.60 -2.17 -14.69
N ALA A 210 -5.77 -2.26 -14.04
CA ALA A 210 -6.82 -3.20 -14.40
C ALA A 210 -7.22 -3.04 -15.87
N SER A 211 -7.38 -4.15 -16.58
CA SER A 211 -7.88 -4.08 -17.95
C SER A 211 -9.33 -3.57 -17.94
N PRO A 212 -9.73 -2.64 -18.83
CA PRO A 212 -11.15 -2.39 -19.03
C PRO A 212 -11.79 -3.75 -19.36
N PRO A 213 -12.91 -4.11 -18.72
CA PRO A 213 -13.43 -5.46 -18.78
C PRO A 213 -13.94 -5.75 -20.20
N ALA A 214 -13.10 -6.36 -21.02
CA ALA A 214 -13.53 -7.11 -22.20
C ALA A 214 -14.08 -8.49 -21.82
N ARG A 215 -14.26 -8.75 -20.52
CA ARG A 215 -14.77 -9.99 -19.94
C ARG A 215 -15.71 -9.63 -18.81
N ASP A 216 -16.91 -10.21 -18.83
CA ASP A 216 -17.82 -10.16 -17.69
C ASP A 216 -17.10 -10.72 -16.45
N LEU A 217 -16.99 -9.91 -15.41
CA LEU A 217 -16.54 -10.40 -14.12
C LEU A 217 -17.58 -11.40 -13.62
N PRO A 218 -17.17 -12.52 -12.99
CA PRO A 218 -18.14 -13.41 -12.39
C PRO A 218 -18.92 -12.64 -11.32
N PRO A 219 -20.17 -13.06 -11.03
CA PRO A 219 -20.99 -12.39 -10.03
C PRO A 219 -20.24 -12.33 -8.70
N LEU A 220 -20.22 -11.14 -8.10
CA LEU A 220 -19.60 -10.94 -6.79
C LEU A 220 -20.23 -11.90 -5.77
N PRO A 221 -19.42 -12.52 -4.89
CA PRO A 221 -19.96 -13.31 -3.80
C PRO A 221 -20.96 -12.47 -2.99
N GLN A 222 -22.21 -12.94 -2.89
CA GLN A 222 -23.24 -12.23 -2.12
C GLN A 222 -22.77 -12.04 -0.68
N ARG A 223 -22.99 -10.84 -0.15
CA ARG A 223 -22.66 -10.50 1.22
C ARG A 223 -23.91 -10.49 2.07
N ALA A 224 -23.84 -11.11 3.24
CA ALA A 224 -24.88 -11.00 4.25
C ALA A 224 -25.00 -9.55 4.74
N PRO A 225 -26.20 -8.95 4.77
CA PRO A 225 -26.40 -7.62 5.34
C PRO A 225 -25.88 -7.49 6.78
N GLY A 226 -25.64 -6.24 7.20
CA GLY A 226 -25.19 -5.91 8.56
C GLY A 226 -23.70 -5.54 8.65
N PRO A 227 -23.07 -5.70 9.83
CA PRO A 227 -21.66 -5.34 10.05
C PRO A 227 -20.70 -6.23 9.25
N TRP A 228 -19.47 -5.76 9.07
CA TRP A 228 -18.39 -6.57 8.50
C TRP A 228 -18.13 -7.80 9.38
N ARG A 229 -17.90 -8.95 8.75
CA ARG A 229 -17.51 -10.19 9.44
C ARG A 229 -16.08 -10.55 9.09
N VAL A 230 -15.20 -10.67 10.07
CA VAL A 230 -13.79 -11.01 9.83
C VAL A 230 -13.45 -12.29 10.58
N ALA A 231 -12.98 -13.28 9.83
CA ALA A 231 -12.46 -14.53 10.35
C ALA A 231 -11.03 -14.34 10.86
N VAL A 232 -10.76 -14.83 12.06
CA VAL A 232 -9.48 -14.71 12.78
C VAL A 232 -9.15 -16.07 13.39
N PRO A 233 -8.01 -16.69 13.07
CA PRO A 233 -7.63 -17.94 13.70
C PRO A 233 -7.23 -17.75 15.18
N PRO A 234 -7.34 -18.79 16.02
CA PRO A 234 -6.76 -18.77 17.35
C PRO A 234 -5.24 -18.54 17.28
N LEU A 235 -4.67 -17.80 18.25
CA LEU A 235 -3.22 -17.56 18.31
C LEU A 235 -2.39 -18.85 18.23
N ALA A 236 -2.85 -19.94 18.85
CA ALA A 236 -2.17 -21.23 18.82
C ALA A 236 -1.99 -21.81 17.40
N GLN A 237 -2.85 -21.44 16.45
CA GLN A 237 -2.73 -21.88 15.06
C GLN A 237 -1.79 -21.00 14.22
N LEU A 238 -1.42 -19.81 14.69
CA LEU A 238 -0.45 -18.95 14.01
C LEU A 238 0.96 -19.54 14.05
N GLY A 239 1.25 -20.47 14.96
CA GLY A 239 2.57 -21.07 15.12
C GLY A 239 3.53 -20.13 15.84
N GLU A 240 4.83 -20.31 15.59
CA GLU A 240 5.87 -19.49 16.22
C GLU A 240 5.96 -18.09 15.60
N LEU A 241 5.67 -17.08 16.40
CA LEU A 241 5.76 -15.67 16.06
C LEU A 241 6.95 -15.03 16.77
N ASP A 242 7.56 -14.02 16.16
CA ASP A 242 8.60 -13.22 16.82
C ASP A 242 8.01 -12.51 18.07
N PRO A 243 8.85 -12.17 19.07
CA PRO A 243 8.41 -11.42 20.24
C PRO A 243 7.59 -10.17 19.87
N GLY A 244 6.50 -9.91 20.59
CA GLY A 244 5.61 -8.77 20.36
C GLY A 244 4.59 -8.93 19.22
N TRP A 245 4.80 -9.82 18.26
CA TRP A 245 3.89 -9.99 17.11
C TRP A 245 2.49 -10.47 17.49
N ALA A 246 2.39 -11.40 18.44
CA ALA A 246 1.10 -11.88 18.95
C ALA A 246 0.28 -10.72 19.56
N GLN A 247 0.92 -9.88 20.36
CA GLN A 247 0.29 -8.74 21.03
C GLN A 247 -0.17 -7.68 20.01
N ALA A 248 0.67 -7.37 19.02
CA ALA A 248 0.32 -6.43 17.95
C ALA A 248 -0.85 -6.97 17.08
N TYR A 249 -0.87 -8.27 16.81
CA TYR A 249 -1.98 -8.91 16.11
C TYR A 249 -3.28 -8.87 16.91
N GLU A 250 -3.27 -9.23 18.20
CA GLU A 250 -4.44 -9.15 19.07
C GLU A 250 -4.96 -7.71 19.22
N ALA A 251 -4.07 -6.73 19.34
CA ALA A 251 -4.42 -5.32 19.35
C ALA A 251 -5.14 -4.91 18.05
N THR A 252 -4.71 -5.45 16.91
CA THR A 252 -5.35 -5.23 15.61
C THR A 252 -6.76 -5.83 15.57
N VAL A 253 -6.93 -7.05 16.07
CA VAL A 253 -8.24 -7.70 16.20
C VAL A 253 -9.16 -6.90 17.12
N ALA A 254 -8.64 -6.37 18.23
CA ALA A 254 -9.39 -5.51 19.14
C ALA A 254 -9.84 -4.20 18.46
N ARG A 255 -8.99 -3.57 17.64
CA ARG A 255 -9.39 -2.38 16.85
C ARG A 255 -10.54 -2.66 15.90
N LEU A 256 -10.55 -3.81 15.21
CA LEU A 256 -11.69 -4.21 14.37
C LEU A 256 -12.98 -4.35 15.18
N ARG A 257 -12.93 -4.99 16.35
CA ARG A 257 -14.10 -5.10 17.24
C ARG A 257 -14.64 -3.73 17.64
N THR A 258 -13.75 -2.82 18.05
CA THR A 258 -14.12 -1.43 18.38
C THR A 258 -14.73 -0.69 17.19
N ALA A 259 -14.29 -1.00 15.97
CA ALA A 259 -14.86 -0.46 14.74
C ALA A 259 -16.21 -1.10 14.32
N GLY A 260 -16.79 -1.98 15.16
CA GLY A 260 -18.08 -2.62 14.91
C GLY A 260 -18.01 -3.86 14.02
N VAL A 261 -16.82 -4.42 13.79
CA VAL A 261 -16.64 -5.67 13.05
C VAL A 261 -16.97 -6.87 13.94
N LEU A 262 -17.77 -7.80 13.42
CA LEU A 262 -18.00 -9.10 14.04
C LEU A 262 -16.81 -10.01 13.75
N VAL A 263 -16.00 -10.26 14.78
CA VAL A 263 -14.88 -11.19 14.68
C VAL A 263 -15.34 -12.60 15.02
N ARG A 264 -15.07 -13.54 14.13
CA ARG A 264 -15.32 -14.97 14.36
C ARG A 264 -14.04 -15.78 14.26
N THR A 265 -14.02 -16.91 14.95
CA THR A 265 -12.92 -17.87 14.85
C THR A 265 -13.07 -18.71 13.57
N LEU A 266 -11.95 -19.05 12.93
CA LEU A 266 -11.88 -20.11 11.92
C LEU A 266 -10.71 -21.05 12.21
N ASP A 267 -10.79 -22.27 11.67
CA ASP A 267 -9.63 -23.17 11.58
C ASP A 267 -8.72 -22.80 10.39
N LEU A 268 -7.47 -22.45 10.69
CA LEU A 268 -6.46 -22.09 9.70
C LEU A 268 -5.80 -23.30 9.03
N THR A 269 -6.05 -24.52 9.53
CA THR A 269 -5.38 -25.74 9.05
C THR A 269 -5.45 -25.92 7.53
N PRO A 270 -6.61 -25.78 6.86
CA PRO A 270 -6.67 -25.90 5.40
C PRO A 270 -5.79 -24.88 4.65
N PHE A 271 -5.64 -23.68 5.21
CA PHE A 271 -4.81 -22.62 4.63
C PHE A 271 -3.32 -22.89 4.80
N THR A 272 -2.88 -23.36 5.97
CA THR A 272 -1.46 -23.65 6.22
C THR A 272 -0.99 -24.91 5.49
N GLU A 273 -1.85 -25.92 5.35
CA GLU A 273 -1.55 -27.10 4.52
C GLU A 273 -1.41 -26.73 3.05
N ALA A 274 -2.34 -25.94 2.49
CA ALA A 274 -2.22 -25.48 1.11
C ALA A 274 -0.99 -24.58 0.91
N ALA A 275 -0.64 -23.76 1.90
CA ALA A 275 0.56 -22.92 1.87
C ALA A 275 1.86 -23.74 1.74
N ALA A 276 1.93 -24.91 2.40
CA ALA A 276 3.06 -25.82 2.31
C ALA A 276 3.20 -26.46 0.91
N MET A 277 2.09 -26.76 0.26
CA MET A 277 2.06 -27.40 -1.07
C MET A 277 2.74 -26.58 -2.16
N LEU A 278 2.86 -25.25 -2.02
CA LEU A 278 3.47 -24.41 -3.07
C LEU A 278 4.93 -24.79 -3.37
N TYR A 279 5.71 -25.11 -2.32
CA TYR A 279 7.12 -25.47 -2.46
C TYR A 279 7.40 -26.95 -2.19
N GLN A 280 6.48 -27.66 -1.53
CA GLN A 280 6.60 -29.11 -1.28
C GLN A 280 5.90 -29.97 -2.34
N GLY A 281 4.98 -29.39 -3.11
CA GLY A 281 4.25 -30.05 -4.19
C GLY A 281 4.70 -29.60 -5.58
N ALA A 282 3.93 -30.00 -6.59
CA ALA A 282 4.25 -29.84 -8.00
C ALA A 282 4.11 -28.42 -8.56
N PHE A 283 3.49 -27.48 -7.82
CA PHE A 283 3.29 -26.11 -8.31
C PHE A 283 4.60 -25.35 -8.58
N VAL A 284 5.69 -25.74 -7.91
CA VAL A 284 7.03 -25.20 -8.17
C VAL A 284 7.54 -25.51 -9.58
N ALA A 285 6.99 -26.53 -10.27
CA ALA A 285 7.33 -26.88 -11.65
C ALA A 285 7.07 -25.75 -12.66
N GLU A 286 6.15 -24.83 -12.38
CA GLU A 286 5.96 -23.66 -13.25
C GLU A 286 7.18 -22.74 -13.29
N ARG A 287 7.99 -22.69 -12.23
CA ARG A 287 9.26 -21.93 -12.25
C ARG A 287 10.25 -22.54 -13.23
N TYR A 288 10.32 -23.87 -13.29
CA TYR A 288 11.12 -24.56 -14.30
C TYR A 288 10.56 -24.32 -15.71
N THR A 289 9.24 -24.34 -15.87
CA THR A 289 8.60 -24.04 -17.16
C THR A 289 8.94 -22.61 -17.64
N ALA A 290 9.00 -21.65 -16.72
CA ALA A 290 9.30 -20.26 -17.05
C ALA A 290 10.75 -20.02 -17.48
N VAL A 291 11.72 -20.52 -16.71
CA VAL A 291 13.16 -20.17 -16.90
C VAL A 291 14.12 -21.35 -16.72
N GLY A 292 13.63 -22.55 -16.47
CA GLY A 292 14.44 -23.72 -16.10
C GLY A 292 15.46 -24.13 -17.15
N ALA A 293 15.07 -24.18 -18.43
CA ALA A 293 16.00 -24.48 -19.53
C ALA A 293 17.11 -23.43 -19.68
N PHE A 294 16.85 -22.17 -19.34
CA PHE A 294 17.86 -21.11 -19.30
C PHE A 294 18.81 -21.30 -18.12
N VAL A 295 18.27 -21.57 -16.92
CA VAL A 295 19.06 -21.83 -15.72
C VAL A 295 19.96 -23.06 -15.89
N ASP A 296 19.42 -24.18 -16.39
CA ASP A 296 20.19 -25.41 -16.65
C ASP A 296 21.36 -25.15 -17.61
N ARG A 297 21.13 -24.36 -18.67
CA ARG A 297 22.17 -24.00 -19.64
C ARG A 297 23.28 -23.19 -19.00
N LEU A 298 22.95 -22.13 -18.26
CA LEU A 298 23.94 -21.29 -17.58
C LEU A 298 24.76 -22.06 -16.54
N LEU A 299 24.13 -22.99 -15.81
CA LEU A 299 24.85 -23.86 -14.88
C LEU A 299 25.82 -24.80 -15.61
N ALA A 300 25.45 -25.30 -16.79
CA ALA A 300 26.30 -26.17 -17.59
C ALA A 300 27.47 -25.42 -18.27
N GLU A 301 27.22 -24.19 -18.75
CA GLU A 301 28.23 -23.33 -19.40
C GLU A 301 29.24 -22.77 -18.38
N GLY A 302 28.81 -22.50 -17.14
CA GLY A 302 29.67 -21.94 -16.10
C GLY A 302 30.14 -20.51 -16.38
N GLY A 303 31.35 -20.18 -15.90
CA GLY A 303 31.97 -18.87 -16.14
C GLY A 303 31.28 -17.69 -15.44
N GLU A 304 31.56 -16.47 -15.91
CA GLU A 304 31.03 -15.23 -15.32
C GLU A 304 29.51 -15.15 -15.40
N ALA A 305 28.90 -15.64 -16.48
CA ALA A 305 27.44 -15.65 -16.64
C ALA A 305 26.77 -16.59 -15.63
N GLY A 306 27.30 -17.80 -15.44
CA GLY A 306 26.83 -18.74 -14.42
C GLY A 306 27.00 -18.21 -12.99
N ALA A 307 28.04 -17.41 -12.72
CA ALA A 307 28.26 -16.78 -11.42
C ALA A 307 27.19 -15.72 -11.06
N THR A 308 26.36 -15.27 -12.01
CA THR A 308 25.25 -14.35 -11.75
C THR A 308 23.98 -15.03 -11.25
N LEU A 309 23.91 -16.37 -11.28
CA LEU A 309 22.78 -17.12 -10.73
C LEU A 309 22.87 -17.16 -9.21
N ASP A 310 21.75 -16.85 -8.54
CA ASP A 310 21.63 -17.11 -7.11
C ASP A 310 21.55 -18.63 -6.88
N PRO A 311 22.44 -19.23 -6.07
CA PRO A 311 22.50 -20.68 -5.91
C PRO A 311 21.24 -21.27 -5.26
N THR A 312 20.56 -20.50 -4.40
CA THR A 312 19.31 -20.93 -3.76
C THR A 312 18.18 -20.97 -4.79
N VAL A 313 18.06 -19.92 -5.60
CA VAL A 313 17.06 -19.83 -6.68
C VAL A 313 17.30 -20.90 -7.74
N ALA A 314 18.54 -21.05 -8.20
CA ALA A 314 18.91 -22.07 -9.18
C ALA A 314 18.58 -23.47 -8.65
N GLY A 315 18.92 -23.78 -7.39
CA GLY A 315 18.59 -25.04 -6.74
C GLY A 315 17.10 -25.30 -6.55
N ILE A 316 16.27 -24.26 -6.37
CA ILE A 316 14.80 -24.40 -6.34
C ILE A 316 14.27 -24.75 -7.73
N ILE A 317 14.69 -24.01 -8.76
CA ILE A 317 14.19 -24.16 -10.14
C ILE A 317 14.61 -25.52 -10.72
N THR A 318 15.88 -25.89 -10.60
CA THR A 318 16.43 -27.13 -11.17
C THR A 318 15.81 -28.38 -10.54
N ARG A 319 15.59 -28.41 -9.22
CA ARG A 319 14.88 -29.54 -8.56
C ARG A 319 13.46 -29.73 -9.08
N ALA A 320 12.83 -28.67 -9.56
CA ALA A 320 11.46 -28.73 -10.07
C ALA A 320 11.35 -29.39 -11.46
N ARG A 321 12.47 -29.59 -12.17
CA ARG A 321 12.52 -30.26 -13.49
C ARG A 321 11.95 -31.67 -13.47
N ASP A 322 12.29 -32.42 -12.43
CA ASP A 322 12.09 -33.87 -12.39
C ASP A 322 10.78 -34.26 -11.68
N ILE A 323 9.85 -33.30 -11.51
CA ILE A 323 8.53 -33.53 -10.92
C ILE A 323 7.62 -34.23 -11.95
N PRO A 324 7.09 -35.42 -11.65
CA PRO A 324 6.28 -36.16 -12.62
C PRO A 324 4.86 -35.60 -12.73
N ALA A 325 4.27 -35.65 -13.93
CA ALA A 325 2.95 -35.08 -14.20
C ALA A 325 1.83 -35.63 -13.30
N HIS A 326 1.88 -36.89 -12.88
CA HIS A 326 0.86 -37.46 -11.98
C HIS A 326 0.86 -36.80 -10.59
N GLN A 327 2.02 -36.32 -10.11
CA GLN A 327 2.10 -35.57 -8.85
C GLN A 327 1.35 -34.24 -8.96
N LEU A 328 1.41 -33.56 -10.12
CA LEU A 328 0.66 -32.33 -10.35
C LEU A 328 -0.85 -32.56 -10.24
N TYR A 329 -1.37 -33.62 -10.86
CA TYR A 329 -2.81 -33.93 -10.78
C TYR A 329 -3.23 -34.32 -9.35
N ALA A 330 -2.40 -35.09 -8.63
CA ALA A 330 -2.65 -35.42 -7.22
C ALA A 330 -2.66 -34.17 -6.31
N ASP A 331 -1.71 -33.25 -6.51
CA ASP A 331 -1.63 -32.00 -5.77
C ASP A 331 -2.80 -31.06 -6.13
N GLN A 332 -3.26 -31.04 -7.38
CA GLN A 332 -4.46 -30.30 -7.78
C GLN A 332 -5.72 -30.83 -7.07
N GLU A 333 -5.89 -32.14 -6.99
CA GLU A 333 -7.02 -32.77 -6.27
C GLU A 333 -6.97 -32.47 -4.76
N ARG A 334 -5.79 -32.60 -4.15
CA ARG A 334 -5.59 -32.22 -2.75
C ARG A 334 -5.88 -30.74 -2.52
N LEU A 335 -5.40 -29.86 -3.40
CA LEU A 335 -5.65 -28.42 -3.29
C LEU A 335 -7.14 -28.09 -3.42
N ALA A 336 -7.87 -28.75 -4.32
CA ALA A 336 -9.31 -28.56 -4.47
C ALA A 336 -10.08 -28.96 -3.20
N THR A 337 -9.65 -30.05 -2.54
CA THR A 337 -10.20 -30.49 -1.26
C THR A 337 -9.94 -29.44 -0.17
N LEU A 338 -8.68 -29.01 -0.02
CA LEU A 338 -8.30 -27.99 0.97
C LEU A 338 -9.00 -26.66 0.72
N ARG A 339 -9.16 -26.25 -0.55
CA ARG A 339 -9.89 -25.03 -0.93
C ARG A 339 -11.34 -25.11 -0.49
N SER A 340 -12.00 -26.25 -0.71
CA SER A 340 -13.39 -26.45 -0.31
C SER A 340 -13.55 -26.34 1.21
N SER A 341 -12.66 -26.98 1.98
CA SER A 341 -12.63 -26.85 3.44
C SER A 341 -12.34 -25.42 3.90
N ALA A 342 -11.36 -24.74 3.30
CA ALA A 342 -10.99 -23.36 3.62
C ALA A 342 -12.15 -22.37 3.39
N LEU A 343 -12.87 -22.52 2.28
CA LEU A 343 -14.04 -21.69 1.97
C LEU A 343 -15.22 -22.00 2.90
N ALA A 344 -15.41 -23.26 3.30
CA ALA A 344 -16.40 -23.63 4.31
C ALA A 344 -16.09 -23.02 5.68
N GLU A 345 -14.82 -23.00 6.08
CA GLU A 345 -14.36 -22.34 7.32
C GLU A 345 -14.63 -20.83 7.28
N LEU A 346 -14.38 -20.17 6.15
CA LEU A 346 -14.72 -18.75 5.96
C LEU A 346 -16.23 -18.49 6.10
N ALA A 347 -17.09 -19.41 5.69
CA ALA A 347 -18.56 -19.30 5.66
C ALA A 347 -19.05 -17.90 5.20
N ASP A 348 -19.70 -17.13 6.10
CA ASP A 348 -20.23 -15.79 5.82
C ASP A 348 -19.24 -14.65 6.14
N ALA A 349 -17.97 -14.96 6.43
CA ALA A 349 -16.96 -13.95 6.66
C ALA A 349 -16.66 -13.17 5.37
N ASP A 350 -16.54 -11.86 5.53
CA ASP A 350 -16.17 -10.92 4.47
C ASP A 350 -14.66 -10.93 4.18
N ALA A 351 -13.85 -11.31 5.17
CA ALA A 351 -12.41 -11.46 5.04
C ALA A 351 -11.82 -12.39 6.11
N LEU A 352 -10.67 -12.98 5.82
CA LEU A 352 -9.73 -13.55 6.79
C LEU A 352 -8.67 -12.52 7.13
N LEU A 353 -8.38 -12.32 8.42
CA LEU A 353 -7.28 -11.48 8.89
C LEU A 353 -6.14 -12.35 9.40
N LEU A 354 -4.93 -12.14 8.89
CA LEU A 354 -3.70 -12.77 9.38
C LEU A 354 -2.60 -11.72 9.62
N PRO A 355 -1.61 -11.99 10.50
CA PRO A 355 -0.32 -11.31 10.37
C PRO A 355 0.21 -11.52 8.96
N THR A 356 0.85 -10.52 8.37
CA THR A 356 1.38 -10.68 6.99
C THR A 356 2.57 -11.64 6.95
N ALA A 357 3.37 -11.67 8.01
CA ALA A 357 4.50 -12.58 8.22
C ALA A 357 4.50 -13.05 9.70
N PRO A 358 5.23 -14.10 10.06
CA PRO A 358 5.37 -14.49 11.47
C PRO A 358 6.48 -13.73 12.21
N GLY A 359 7.32 -13.00 11.48
CA GLY A 359 8.50 -12.33 12.03
C GLY A 359 9.25 -11.54 10.96
N HIS A 360 10.25 -10.77 11.37
CA HIS A 360 11.05 -9.90 10.48
C HIS A 360 12.54 -10.21 10.62
N PRO A 361 13.10 -11.17 9.86
CA PRO A 361 14.47 -11.61 10.09
C PRO A 361 15.52 -10.55 9.71
N THR A 362 16.68 -10.65 10.34
CA THR A 362 17.90 -9.93 9.97
C THR A 362 18.51 -10.50 8.69
N LEU A 363 19.38 -9.73 8.04
CA LEU A 363 20.19 -10.22 6.91
C LEU A 363 21.06 -11.41 7.33
N ALA A 364 21.59 -11.38 8.56
CA ALA A 364 22.44 -12.45 9.09
C ALA A 364 21.66 -13.76 9.33
N GLU A 365 20.44 -13.68 9.86
CA GLU A 365 19.58 -14.86 10.04
C GLU A 365 19.19 -15.49 8.70
N VAL A 366 18.87 -14.68 7.68
CA VAL A 366 18.60 -15.20 6.33
C VAL A 366 19.85 -15.80 5.69
N ALA A 367 21.04 -15.24 5.93
CA ALA A 367 22.29 -15.83 5.44
C ALA A 367 22.59 -17.18 6.13
N ALA A 368 22.25 -17.33 7.41
CA ALA A 368 22.46 -18.56 8.17
C ALA A 368 21.49 -19.69 7.78
N ASP A 369 20.24 -19.37 7.45
CA ASP A 369 19.22 -20.32 6.99
C ASP A 369 18.37 -19.75 5.84
N PRO A 370 18.91 -19.73 4.59
CA PRO A 370 18.26 -19.06 3.47
C PRO A 370 16.96 -19.71 3.02
N LEU A 371 16.78 -21.01 3.29
CA LEU A 371 15.57 -21.75 2.91
C LEU A 371 14.52 -21.71 4.03
N GLY A 372 14.91 -22.00 5.27
CA GLY A 372 13.98 -22.04 6.40
C GLY A 372 13.44 -20.66 6.76
N ALA A 373 14.28 -19.61 6.76
CA ALA A 373 13.82 -18.24 6.96
C ALA A 373 12.76 -17.84 5.91
N ASN A 374 13.00 -18.15 4.63
CA ASN A 374 12.04 -17.88 3.56
C ASN A 374 10.74 -18.69 3.69
N ALA A 375 10.85 -19.98 4.04
CA ALA A 375 9.68 -20.85 4.23
C ALA A 375 8.80 -20.36 5.38
N ARG A 376 9.41 -19.91 6.48
CA ARG A 376 8.72 -19.29 7.61
C ARG A 376 7.90 -18.06 7.17
N LEU A 377 8.48 -17.17 6.36
CA LEU A 377 7.78 -15.99 5.84
C LEU A 377 6.55 -16.34 4.98
N GLY A 378 6.57 -17.47 4.25
CA GLY A 378 5.48 -17.90 3.38
C GLY A 378 4.28 -18.53 4.09
N ARG A 379 4.36 -18.74 5.41
CA ARG A 379 3.35 -19.48 6.20
C ARG A 379 1.93 -18.94 6.01
N PHE A 380 1.75 -17.63 5.96
CA PHE A 380 0.44 -16.99 5.90
C PHE A 380 0.03 -16.60 4.47
N THR A 381 0.99 -16.50 3.53
CA THR A 381 0.77 -15.86 2.23
C THR A 381 0.64 -16.84 1.05
N ASN A 382 1.23 -18.04 1.15
CA ASN A 382 1.36 -18.95 0.00
C ASN A 382 0.02 -19.52 -0.51
N SER A 383 -0.99 -19.67 0.34
CA SER A 383 -2.28 -20.26 -0.06
C SER A 383 -3.20 -19.32 -0.84
N THR A 384 -2.97 -17.99 -0.75
CA THR A 384 -3.88 -16.98 -1.31
C THR A 384 -4.13 -17.16 -2.81
N ASN A 385 -3.08 -17.28 -3.62
CA ASN A 385 -3.24 -17.44 -5.08
C ASN A 385 -3.65 -18.87 -5.45
N LEU A 386 -3.21 -19.87 -4.69
CA LEU A 386 -3.65 -21.26 -4.86
C LEU A 386 -5.18 -21.38 -4.68
N PHE A 387 -5.77 -20.61 -3.77
CA PHE A 387 -7.21 -20.54 -3.54
C PHE A 387 -7.95 -19.51 -4.38
N ASP A 388 -7.27 -18.81 -5.30
CA ASP A 388 -7.84 -17.76 -6.14
C ASP A 388 -8.46 -16.61 -5.32
N GLN A 389 -7.72 -16.14 -4.31
CA GLN A 389 -8.15 -15.07 -3.42
C GLN A 389 -7.47 -13.74 -3.74
N ALA A 390 -8.12 -12.65 -3.35
CA ALA A 390 -7.54 -11.30 -3.31
C ALA A 390 -6.95 -11.05 -1.92
N ALA A 391 -5.97 -10.14 -1.83
CA ALA A 391 -5.41 -9.77 -0.54
C ALA A 391 -4.90 -8.32 -0.48
N ILE A 392 -5.04 -7.70 0.69
CA ILE A 392 -4.51 -6.37 0.99
C ILE A 392 -3.68 -6.45 2.26
N ALA A 393 -2.38 -6.21 2.15
CA ALA A 393 -1.49 -6.00 3.28
C ALA A 393 -1.51 -4.52 3.68
N VAL A 394 -1.72 -4.23 4.97
CA VAL A 394 -1.71 -2.87 5.51
C VAL A 394 -0.86 -2.78 6.79
N PRO A 395 -0.30 -1.59 7.09
CA PRO A 395 0.30 -1.33 8.38
C PRO A 395 -0.72 -1.48 9.51
N ALA A 396 -0.28 -2.00 10.65
CA ALA A 396 -1.12 -2.31 11.79
C ALA A 396 -0.48 -1.92 13.14
N GLY A 397 0.51 -1.02 13.10
CA GLY A 397 1.25 -0.54 14.26
C GLY A 397 2.73 -0.85 14.14
N GLU A 398 3.41 -0.91 15.28
CA GLU A 398 4.84 -1.16 15.38
C GLU A 398 5.11 -2.20 16.48
N VAL A 399 6.22 -2.92 16.34
CA VAL A 399 6.81 -3.79 17.37
C VAL A 399 8.28 -3.40 17.47
N ASP A 400 8.73 -3.04 18.67
CA ASP A 400 10.12 -2.60 18.93
C ASP A 400 10.60 -1.47 18.00
N GLY A 401 9.70 -0.53 17.67
CA GLY A 401 9.99 0.61 16.78
C GLY A 401 10.08 0.26 15.30
N LEU A 402 9.74 -0.98 14.91
CA LEU A 402 9.69 -1.41 13.52
C LEU A 402 8.25 -1.66 13.06
N PRO A 403 7.94 -1.46 11.77
CA PRO A 403 6.58 -1.66 11.28
C PRO A 403 6.07 -3.10 11.47
N PHE A 404 4.83 -3.20 11.94
CA PHE A 404 4.05 -4.43 11.98
C PHE A 404 2.88 -4.33 11.00
N GLY A 405 2.61 -5.41 10.28
CA GLY A 405 1.56 -5.45 9.25
C GLY A 405 0.66 -6.67 9.36
N VAL A 406 -0.60 -6.47 8.98
CA VAL A 406 -1.59 -7.54 8.79
C VAL A 406 -2.05 -7.55 7.35
N MET A 407 -2.64 -8.66 6.93
CA MET A 407 -3.33 -8.76 5.65
C MET A 407 -4.75 -9.25 5.81
N LEU A 408 -5.62 -8.67 4.99
CA LEU A 408 -6.99 -9.13 4.77
C LEU A 408 -7.01 -9.96 3.49
N ILE A 409 -7.59 -11.15 3.55
CA ILE A 409 -7.71 -12.09 2.44
C ILE A 409 -9.20 -12.34 2.20
N GLY A 410 -9.63 -12.31 0.94
CA GLY A 410 -11.02 -12.56 0.58
C GLY A 410 -11.15 -13.29 -0.74
N PRO A 411 -12.35 -13.80 -1.08
CA PRO A 411 -12.60 -14.42 -2.37
C PRO A 411 -12.22 -13.52 -3.56
N ALA A 412 -12.00 -14.13 -4.73
CA ALA A 412 -11.85 -13.38 -5.98
C ALA A 412 -12.95 -12.30 -6.15
N PHE A 413 -12.55 -11.17 -6.71
CA PHE A 413 -13.34 -9.98 -7.01
C PHE A 413 -13.88 -9.24 -5.78
N THR A 414 -13.36 -9.52 -4.58
CA THR A 414 -13.72 -8.80 -3.36
C THR A 414 -12.72 -7.71 -2.96
N ASP A 415 -11.85 -7.28 -3.88
CA ASP A 415 -10.79 -6.29 -3.67
C ASP A 415 -11.31 -5.01 -2.98
N GLU A 416 -12.41 -4.44 -3.48
CA GLU A 416 -13.03 -3.24 -2.89
C GLU A 416 -13.59 -3.49 -1.48
N ARG A 417 -14.11 -4.70 -1.23
CA ARG A 417 -14.58 -5.13 0.09
C ARG A 417 -13.43 -5.18 1.09
N LEU A 418 -12.33 -5.80 0.69
CA LEU A 418 -11.12 -5.86 1.48
C LEU A 418 -10.59 -4.46 1.77
N ALA A 419 -10.62 -3.55 0.79
CA ALA A 419 -10.20 -2.18 0.97
C ALA A 419 -11.12 -1.43 1.96
N ALA A 420 -12.44 -1.64 1.90
CA ALA A 420 -13.38 -1.07 2.86
C ALA A 420 -13.09 -1.53 4.30
N ILE A 421 -12.77 -2.80 4.51
CA ILE A 421 -12.39 -3.32 5.83
C ILE A 421 -11.01 -2.78 6.25
N ALA A 422 -10.04 -2.74 5.33
CA ALA A 422 -8.70 -2.23 5.59
C ALA A 422 -8.69 -0.76 6.05
N ARG A 423 -9.63 0.07 5.54
CA ARG A 423 -9.81 1.46 6.00
C ARG A 423 -10.15 1.56 7.49
N LEU A 424 -10.79 0.54 8.09
CA LEU A 424 -11.10 0.51 9.53
C LEU A 424 -9.84 0.34 10.40
N LEU A 425 -8.73 -0.12 9.81
CA LEU A 425 -7.46 -0.31 10.50
C LEU A 425 -6.54 0.89 10.39
N GLN A 426 -6.86 1.86 9.52
CA GLN A 426 -6.04 3.06 9.34
C GLN A 426 -6.27 4.04 10.49
N PRO A 427 -5.22 4.70 11.00
CA PRO A 427 -5.37 5.70 12.05
C PRO A 427 -6.20 6.89 11.53
N GLU A 428 -7.21 7.27 12.30
CA GLU A 428 -8.02 8.45 12.04
C GLU A 428 -7.60 9.60 12.95
N ALA A 429 -7.54 10.80 12.38
CA ALA A 429 -7.45 12.04 13.11
C ALA A 429 -8.85 12.64 13.30
N ARG A 430 -8.96 13.59 14.23
CA ARG A 430 -10.15 14.44 14.41
C ARG A 430 -9.78 15.89 14.13
N LEU A 431 -10.63 16.55 13.36
CA LEU A 431 -10.48 17.95 12.99
C LEU A 431 -11.76 18.72 13.34
N ALA A 432 -11.66 19.72 14.21
CA ALA A 432 -12.72 20.70 14.46
C ALA A 432 -12.69 21.80 13.40
N VAL A 433 -13.85 22.07 12.80
CA VAL A 433 -14.03 23.14 11.81
C VAL A 433 -15.14 24.07 12.25
N VAL A 434 -14.95 25.38 12.03
CA VAL A 434 -15.84 26.45 12.51
C VAL A 434 -16.24 27.44 11.41
N GLY A 435 -15.93 27.12 10.15
CA GLY A 435 -16.00 28.08 9.05
C GLY A 435 -16.36 27.49 7.69
N ALA A 436 -15.64 27.90 6.65
CA ALA A 436 -15.91 27.52 5.26
C ALA A 436 -15.87 26.00 4.99
N HIS A 437 -15.36 25.20 5.92
CA HIS A 437 -15.34 23.73 5.86
C HIS A 437 -16.50 23.05 6.59
N LEU A 438 -17.37 23.78 7.29
CA LEU A 438 -18.61 23.22 7.87
C LEU A 438 -19.48 22.59 6.78
N ALA A 439 -20.30 21.59 7.10
CA ALA A 439 -21.18 20.92 6.14
C ALA A 439 -22.00 21.92 5.30
N GLY A 440 -22.03 21.74 3.97
CA GLY A 440 -22.74 22.64 3.06
C GLY A 440 -22.07 24.01 2.83
N GLN A 441 -20.91 24.29 3.44
CA GLN A 441 -20.12 25.48 3.13
C GLN A 441 -19.16 25.26 1.95
N PRO A 442 -18.68 26.33 1.27
CA PRO A 442 -17.98 26.22 -0.02
C PRO A 442 -16.70 25.37 -0.03
N LEU A 443 -16.02 25.21 1.11
CA LEU A 443 -14.78 24.43 1.20
C LEU A 443 -14.98 23.05 1.84
N ASN A 444 -16.19 22.68 2.25
CA ASN A 444 -16.48 21.33 2.74
C ASN A 444 -16.08 20.21 1.76
N PRO A 445 -16.21 20.36 0.42
CA PRO A 445 -15.73 19.35 -0.52
C PRO A 445 -14.24 19.00 -0.39
N GLN A 446 -13.41 19.91 0.15
CA GLN A 446 -12.00 19.61 0.42
C GLN A 446 -11.83 18.55 1.51
N LEU A 447 -12.65 18.58 2.57
CA LEU A 447 -12.64 17.55 3.60
C LEU A 447 -13.14 16.22 3.06
N LEU A 448 -14.22 16.25 2.27
CA LEU A 448 -14.77 15.05 1.64
C LEU A 448 -13.77 14.39 0.68
N ALA A 449 -13.05 15.19 -0.11
CA ALA A 449 -12.00 14.71 -1.00
C ALA A 449 -10.82 14.06 -0.25
N LEU A 450 -10.66 14.35 1.04
CA LEU A 450 -9.68 13.71 1.93
C LEU A 450 -10.24 12.50 2.67
N GLY A 451 -11.46 12.07 2.34
CA GLY A 451 -12.14 10.95 3.00
C GLY A 451 -12.68 11.28 4.38
N ALA A 452 -12.87 12.56 4.70
CA ALA A 452 -13.42 12.96 5.99
C ALA A 452 -14.91 12.64 6.08
N ARG A 453 -15.36 12.27 7.27
CA ARG A 453 -16.78 12.08 7.63
C ARG A 453 -17.13 12.88 8.87
N LEU A 454 -18.31 13.49 8.86
CA LEU A 454 -18.83 14.22 10.02
C LEU A 454 -19.01 13.24 11.19
N GLU A 455 -18.38 13.51 12.33
CA GLU A 455 -18.55 12.73 13.55
C GLU A 455 -19.66 13.29 14.42
N ARG A 456 -19.65 14.61 14.67
CA ARG A 456 -20.69 15.31 15.42
C ARG A 456 -20.65 16.81 15.18
N THR A 457 -21.80 17.47 15.39
CA THR A 457 -21.91 18.93 15.53
C THR A 457 -21.86 19.28 17.02
N THR A 458 -21.20 20.38 17.36
CA THR A 458 -20.96 20.83 18.74
C THR A 458 -20.69 22.34 18.75
N THR A 459 -20.25 22.88 19.87
CA THR A 459 -19.56 24.17 19.94
C THR A 459 -18.16 24.02 20.53
N THR A 460 -17.32 25.03 20.36
CA THR A 460 -16.11 25.21 21.17
C THR A 460 -16.47 25.45 22.63
N ALA A 461 -15.50 25.32 23.54
CA ALA A 461 -15.60 25.91 24.87
C ALA A 461 -15.78 27.45 24.76
N PRO A 462 -16.35 28.13 25.77
CA PRO A 462 -16.62 29.57 25.73
C PRO A 462 -15.36 30.44 25.98
N VAL A 463 -14.24 30.01 25.40
CA VAL A 463 -12.90 30.62 25.55
C VAL A 463 -12.33 31.09 24.21
N TYR A 464 -13.18 31.18 23.18
CA TYR A 464 -12.77 31.57 21.83
C TYR A 464 -13.51 32.82 21.34
N ARG A 465 -12.85 33.57 20.45
CA ARG A 465 -13.45 34.60 19.60
C ARG A 465 -13.39 34.18 18.14
N LEU A 466 -14.34 34.66 17.36
CA LEU A 466 -14.46 34.40 15.93
C LEU A 466 -14.41 35.72 15.16
N HIS A 467 -13.53 35.82 14.16
CA HIS A 467 -13.38 37.01 13.33
C HIS A 467 -13.61 36.69 11.85
N ALA A 468 -14.25 37.59 11.10
CA ALA A 468 -14.37 37.46 9.65
C ALA A 468 -13.09 37.96 8.97
N LEU A 469 -12.33 37.05 8.35
CA LEU A 469 -11.07 37.40 7.67
C LEU A 469 -11.34 37.82 6.21
N PRO A 470 -10.64 38.87 5.71
CA PRO A 470 -10.77 39.34 4.34
C PRO A 470 -10.04 38.43 3.34
N MET A 471 -10.47 37.17 3.24
CA MET A 471 -9.92 36.16 2.35
C MET A 471 -10.87 35.85 1.19
N THR A 472 -10.33 35.26 0.12
CA THR A 472 -11.12 34.70 -1.00
C THR A 472 -10.88 33.17 -1.10
N PRO A 473 -11.91 32.32 -0.92
CA PRO A 473 -13.24 32.67 -0.42
C PRO A 473 -13.19 33.18 1.04
N PRO A 474 -14.23 33.89 1.52
CA PRO A 474 -14.32 34.37 2.90
C PRO A 474 -14.19 33.22 3.91
N LYS A 475 -13.45 33.46 4.99
CA LYS A 475 -13.18 32.47 6.04
C LYS A 475 -13.20 33.15 7.41
N PRO A 476 -13.63 32.45 8.46
CA PRO A 476 -13.43 32.94 9.81
C PRO A 476 -12.04 32.57 10.35
N GLY A 477 -11.54 33.40 11.26
CA GLY A 477 -10.39 33.13 12.13
C GLY A 477 -10.87 32.88 13.55
N LEU A 478 -10.55 31.72 14.10
CA LEU A 478 -10.84 31.36 15.49
C LEU A 478 -9.59 31.61 16.34
N VAL A 479 -9.75 32.26 17.48
CA VAL A 479 -8.65 32.56 18.41
C VAL A 479 -9.05 32.33 19.85
N HIS A 480 -8.13 31.76 20.64
CA HIS A 480 -8.33 31.61 22.08
C HIS A 480 -8.12 32.96 22.76
N VAL A 481 -8.93 33.30 23.76
CA VAL A 481 -8.86 34.60 24.45
C VAL A 481 -7.69 34.75 25.42
N GLY A 482 -6.77 33.78 25.52
CA GLY A 482 -5.77 33.70 26.60
C GLY A 482 -6.30 33.10 27.91
N GLU A 483 -5.39 32.60 28.76
CA GLU A 483 -5.73 32.04 30.07
C GLU A 483 -6.13 33.13 31.06
N GLY A 484 -7.30 33.01 31.69
CA GLY A 484 -7.79 33.95 32.71
C GLY A 484 -8.43 35.22 32.16
N GLU A 485 -8.50 35.40 30.84
CA GLU A 485 -9.21 36.51 30.22
C GLU A 485 -10.70 36.22 30.02
N THR A 486 -11.51 37.28 29.97
CA THR A 486 -12.97 37.20 29.77
C THR A 486 -13.37 37.72 28.39
N GLY A 487 -14.52 37.28 27.88
CA GLY A 487 -15.04 37.72 26.57
C GLY A 487 -14.80 36.74 25.43
N GLY A 488 -14.65 35.45 25.71
CA GLY A 488 -14.87 34.38 24.75
C GLY A 488 -16.33 33.98 24.69
N ALA A 489 -16.73 33.27 23.63
CA ALA A 489 -18.04 32.66 23.48
C ALA A 489 -17.91 31.24 22.94
N ALA A 490 -18.98 30.45 23.11
CA ALA A 490 -19.09 29.14 22.47
C ALA A 490 -19.39 29.35 20.98
N ILE A 491 -18.50 28.86 20.11
CA ILE A 491 -18.61 29.02 18.66
C ILE A 491 -19.06 27.72 18.02
N GLU A 492 -20.01 27.78 17.09
CA GLU A 492 -20.46 26.66 16.26
C GLU A 492 -19.27 25.90 15.67
N ALA A 493 -19.24 24.59 15.90
CA ALA A 493 -18.18 23.71 15.41
C ALA A 493 -18.74 22.37 14.93
N GLU A 494 -18.05 21.77 13.96
CA GLU A 494 -18.21 20.38 13.59
C GLU A 494 -16.90 19.64 13.81
N VAL A 495 -16.98 18.44 14.40
CA VAL A 495 -15.85 17.52 14.50
C VAL A 495 -15.96 16.53 13.36
N TRP A 496 -14.91 16.49 12.53
CA TRP A 496 -14.77 15.58 11.40
C TRP A 496 -13.70 14.54 11.70
N ARG A 497 -13.99 13.28 11.38
CA ARG A 497 -12.99 12.20 11.35
C ARG A 497 -12.41 12.11 9.95
N LEU A 498 -11.09 12.00 9.85
CA LEU A 498 -10.39 11.85 8.58
C LEU A 498 -9.18 10.92 8.74
N PRO A 499 -8.75 10.21 7.69
CA PRO A 499 -7.48 9.49 7.72
C PRO A 499 -6.34 10.43 8.14
N ALA A 500 -5.39 9.94 8.95
CA ALA A 500 -4.26 10.77 9.41
C ALA A 500 -3.47 11.39 8.25
N GLU A 501 -3.33 10.67 7.13
CA GLU A 501 -2.73 11.21 5.91
C GLU A 501 -3.56 12.36 5.31
N GLY A 502 -4.89 12.24 5.34
CA GLY A 502 -5.80 13.30 4.91
C GLY A 502 -5.53 14.59 5.69
N LEU A 503 -5.34 14.49 7.01
CA LEU A 503 -4.96 15.64 7.83
C LEU A 503 -3.59 16.22 7.45
N GLY A 504 -2.60 15.37 7.17
CA GLY A 504 -1.27 15.80 6.72
C GLY A 504 -1.30 16.56 5.38
N ARG A 505 -2.04 16.02 4.39
CA ARG A 505 -2.25 16.70 3.09
C ARG A 505 -2.99 18.01 3.27
N PHE A 506 -3.99 18.04 4.16
CA PHE A 506 -4.73 19.24 4.48
C PHE A 506 -3.84 20.33 5.09
N LEU A 507 -3.01 19.96 6.08
CA LEU A 507 -2.07 20.86 6.74
C LEU A 507 -1.04 21.43 5.76
N ALA A 508 -0.51 20.61 4.84
CA ALA A 508 0.45 21.05 3.83
C ALA A 508 -0.13 22.05 2.81
N ALA A 509 -1.45 22.01 2.59
CA ALA A 509 -2.17 22.91 1.68
C ALA A 509 -2.79 24.12 2.39
N LEU A 510 -2.62 24.24 3.71
CA LEU A 510 -3.28 25.26 4.52
C LEU A 510 -2.71 26.66 4.18
N PRO A 511 -3.52 27.58 3.64
CA PRO A 511 -3.03 28.89 3.26
C PRO A 511 -2.86 29.79 4.49
N ARG A 512 -1.83 30.64 4.49
CA ARG A 512 -1.78 31.75 5.44
C ARG A 512 -3.03 32.63 5.32
N PRO A 513 -3.58 33.15 6.42
CA PRO A 513 -3.06 33.08 7.80
C PRO A 513 -3.67 31.94 8.64
N MET A 514 -4.24 30.92 8.00
CA MET A 514 -4.87 29.81 8.72
C MET A 514 -3.79 28.91 9.35
N ALA A 515 -4.07 28.42 10.56
CA ALA A 515 -3.23 27.47 11.29
C ALA A 515 -4.08 26.31 11.81
N LEU A 516 -3.44 25.18 12.12
CA LEU A 516 -4.05 24.12 12.93
C LEU A 516 -3.43 24.14 14.32
N GLY A 517 -4.28 24.13 15.34
CA GLY A 517 -3.86 24.00 16.73
C GLY A 517 -4.82 23.15 17.53
N ARG A 518 -4.68 23.17 18.84
CA ARG A 518 -5.55 22.42 19.75
C ARG A 518 -6.79 23.28 20.07
N VAL A 519 -7.97 22.77 19.73
CA VAL A 519 -9.26 23.42 20.01
C VAL A 519 -9.97 22.64 21.12
N GLU A 520 -10.37 23.36 22.17
CA GLU A 520 -11.20 22.87 23.26
C GLU A 520 -12.67 22.95 22.86
N LEU A 521 -13.37 21.82 23.00
CA LEU A 521 -14.80 21.69 22.70
C LEU A 521 -15.62 21.88 23.98
N ALA A 522 -16.92 22.13 23.82
CA ALA A 522 -17.83 22.36 24.96
C ALA A 522 -17.91 21.19 25.98
N ASP A 523 -17.49 19.98 25.58
CA ASP A 523 -17.40 18.80 26.43
C ASP A 523 -16.05 18.68 27.18
N GLY A 524 -15.17 19.68 27.06
CA GLY A 524 -13.82 19.70 27.64
C GLY A 524 -12.80 18.85 26.87
N THR A 525 -13.23 18.14 25.82
CA THR A 525 -12.30 17.39 24.97
C THR A 525 -11.53 18.33 24.05
N HIS A 526 -10.35 17.88 23.63
CA HIS A 526 -9.48 18.65 22.76
C HIS A 526 -9.20 17.88 21.48
N VAL A 527 -9.31 18.56 20.34
CA VAL A 527 -9.00 18.02 19.02
C VAL A 527 -8.15 19.00 18.21
N SER A 528 -7.52 18.56 17.13
CA SER A 528 -6.94 19.50 16.17
C SER A 528 -8.06 20.34 15.56
N GLY A 529 -7.85 21.63 15.36
CA GLY A 529 -8.85 22.51 14.77
C GLY A 529 -8.26 23.77 14.17
N PHE A 530 -9.06 24.47 13.36
CA PHE A 530 -8.63 25.70 12.72
C PHE A 530 -8.47 26.83 13.72
N LEU A 531 -7.34 27.51 13.64
CA LEU A 531 -7.02 28.78 14.26
C LEU A 531 -6.51 29.74 13.19
N CYS A 532 -6.22 30.98 13.55
CA CYS A 532 -5.51 31.92 12.67
C CYS A 532 -4.32 32.57 13.38
N GLU A 533 -3.35 33.03 12.58
CA GLU A 533 -2.23 33.84 13.07
C GLU A 533 -2.76 35.15 13.70
N PRO A 534 -2.21 35.63 14.84
CA PRO A 534 -2.70 36.86 15.50
C PRO A 534 -2.72 38.10 14.59
N ALA A 535 -1.75 38.23 13.68
CA ALA A 535 -1.68 39.33 12.72
C ALA A 535 -2.89 39.39 11.77
N ALA A 536 -3.59 38.26 11.56
CA ALA A 536 -4.79 38.22 10.72
C ALA A 536 -5.99 38.91 11.36
N LEU A 537 -5.94 39.18 12.66
CA LEU A 537 -7.03 39.84 13.39
C LEU A 537 -7.00 41.37 13.21
N GLU A 538 -5.89 41.94 12.74
CA GLU A 538 -5.78 43.38 12.52
C GLU A 538 -6.77 43.83 11.44
N GLY A 539 -7.80 44.59 11.85
CA GLY A 539 -8.85 45.07 10.96
C GLY A 539 -9.91 44.01 10.60
N ALA A 540 -9.86 42.81 11.19
CA ALA A 540 -10.88 41.79 11.00
C ALA A 540 -12.10 42.07 11.89
N GLU A 541 -13.31 41.97 11.32
CA GLU A 541 -14.57 42.16 12.04
C GLU A 541 -14.74 41.06 13.10
N ASP A 542 -14.97 41.44 14.35
CA ASP A 542 -15.34 40.49 15.41
C ASP A 542 -16.80 40.05 15.22
N ILE A 543 -16.98 38.76 14.94
CA ILE A 543 -18.27 38.12 14.68
C ILE A 543 -18.64 37.13 15.79
N THR A 544 -18.00 37.23 16.96
CA THR A 544 -18.20 36.32 18.09
C THR A 544 -19.65 36.30 18.56
N THR A 545 -20.35 37.45 18.52
CA THR A 545 -21.75 37.59 18.97
C THR A 545 -22.76 36.82 18.12
N TYR A 546 -22.42 36.48 16.87
CA TYR A 546 -23.25 35.64 16.01
C TYR A 546 -23.22 34.17 16.44
N GLY A 547 -22.26 33.76 17.30
CA GLY A 547 -22.13 32.40 17.80
C GLY A 547 -21.65 31.37 16.77
N GLY A 548 -21.43 31.76 15.50
CA GLY A 548 -21.00 30.84 14.45
C GLY A 548 -20.93 31.49 13.07
N TRP A 549 -20.17 30.84 12.17
CA TRP A 549 -19.94 31.35 10.81
C TRP A 549 -21.20 31.36 9.95
N ARG A 550 -22.05 30.33 10.06
CA ARG A 550 -23.30 30.25 9.27
C ARG A 550 -24.28 31.35 9.67
N ALA A 551 -24.41 31.61 10.98
CA ALA A 551 -25.28 32.66 11.49
C ALA A 551 -24.86 34.05 10.97
N TYR A 552 -23.56 34.34 10.99
CA TYR A 552 -23.00 35.56 10.40
C TYR A 552 -23.29 35.71 8.91
N LEU A 553 -23.10 34.64 8.11
CA LEU A 553 -23.37 34.69 6.68
C LEU A 553 -24.85 34.91 6.35
N ASN A 554 -25.77 34.40 7.19
CA ASN A 554 -27.21 34.56 6.99
C ASN A 554 -27.72 35.95 7.41
N ASP A 555 -26.99 36.66 8.27
CA ASP A 555 -27.36 38.02 8.71
C ASP A 555 -26.78 39.12 7.79
N ARG A 556 -25.87 38.75 6.87
CA ARG A 556 -25.36 39.68 5.86
C ARG A 556 -26.44 39.97 4.80
N PRO A 557 -26.68 41.25 4.47
CA PRO A 557 -27.69 41.67 3.49
C PRO A 557 -27.40 41.23 2.06
#